data_AF-A0A535H088-F1
#
_entry.id   AF-A0A535H088-F1
#
_cell.length_a   1.000
_cell.length_b   1.000
_cell.length_c   1.000
_cell.angle_alpha   90.00
_cell.angle_beta   90.00
_cell.angle_gamma   90.00
#
_symmetry.space_group_name_H-M   'P 1'
#
loop_
_entity.id
_entity.type
_entity.pdbx_description
1 polymer ?
#
loop_
_entity_poly.entity_id
_entity_poly.type
_entity_poly.pdbx_seq_one_letter_code
_entity_poly.pdbx_strand_id
1 'polypeptide(L)'
;MVRAARAARLPRRQELRRLVDGVGQLDSGADREVSTPTSVVDHSALKVNQTGIVATVLVAFLGSVLWRPLLVLIPLLAIVLLLGTFAPRLALFKQLYFKVLKPRGVVKPHPVQDRPEPHNFAQGLGGVFLGVASVFLIPVPFIG
;
A
#
# COMPACT_ATOMS: atom_id res chain seq x y z
N MET A 1 58.98 -47.94 -23.75
CA MET A 1 58.42 -46.61 -24.10
C MET A 1 57.49 -46.18 -22.98
N VAL A 2 57.92 -45.31 -22.07
CA VAL A 2 57.08 -44.78 -20.98
C VAL A 2 57.13 -43.27 -21.04
N ARG A 3 56.05 -42.63 -21.49
CA ARG A 3 55.85 -41.18 -21.38
C ARG A 3 54.89 -40.91 -20.23
N ALA A 4 55.45 -40.43 -19.13
CA ALA A 4 54.70 -39.97 -17.97
C ALA A 4 53.84 -38.74 -18.35
N ALA A 5 52.53 -38.83 -18.10
CA ALA A 5 51.60 -37.72 -18.21
C ALA A 5 51.87 -36.73 -17.07
N ARG A 6 52.60 -35.65 -17.39
CA ARG A 6 52.88 -34.56 -16.47
C ARG A 6 51.63 -33.69 -16.36
N ALA A 7 50.84 -33.91 -15.30
CA ALA A 7 49.73 -33.04 -14.92
C ALA A 7 50.27 -31.61 -14.71
N ALA A 8 49.91 -30.71 -15.62
CA ALA A 8 50.29 -29.31 -15.57
C ALA A 8 49.59 -28.67 -14.35
N ARG A 9 50.37 -28.38 -13.30
CA ARG A 9 49.91 -27.54 -12.19
C ARG A 9 49.56 -26.17 -12.77
N LEU A 10 48.29 -25.82 -12.77
CA LEU A 10 47.82 -24.53 -13.24
C LEU A 10 48.42 -23.42 -12.36
N PRO A 11 48.82 -22.28 -12.94
CA PRO A 11 49.34 -21.16 -12.18
C PRO A 11 48.27 -20.69 -11.19
N ARG A 12 48.64 -20.56 -9.89
CA ARG A 12 47.80 -20.19 -8.73
C ARG A 12 46.77 -19.08 -8.98
N ARG A 13 47.06 -18.17 -9.92
CA ARG A 13 46.17 -17.08 -10.34
C ARG A 13 44.91 -17.55 -11.08
N GLN A 14 44.99 -18.64 -11.85
CA GLN A 14 43.84 -19.20 -12.56
C GLN A 14 42.90 -19.95 -11.62
N GLU A 15 43.46 -20.60 -10.60
CA GLU A 15 42.69 -21.27 -9.55
C GLU A 15 41.90 -20.25 -8.72
N LEU A 16 42.55 -19.14 -8.36
CA LEU A 16 41.89 -18.03 -7.66
C LEU A 16 40.78 -17.39 -8.50
N ARG A 17 40.97 -17.23 -9.83
CA ARG A 17 39.89 -16.73 -10.71
C ARG A 17 38.69 -17.67 -10.73
N ARG A 18 38.91 -18.98 -10.85
CA ARG A 18 37.82 -19.97 -10.80
C ARG A 18 37.07 -19.98 -9.47
N LEU A 19 37.77 -19.74 -8.36
CA LEU A 19 37.13 -19.63 -7.05
C LEU A 19 36.31 -18.34 -6.94
N VAL A 20 36.81 -17.21 -7.43
CA VAL A 20 36.06 -15.94 -7.48
C VAL A 20 34.83 -16.05 -8.39
N ASP A 21 34.99 -16.65 -9.57
CA ASP A 21 33.89 -16.89 -10.52
C ASP A 21 32.84 -17.85 -9.92
N GLY A 22 33.30 -18.87 -9.18
CA GLY A 22 32.43 -19.80 -8.46
C GLY A 22 31.68 -19.17 -7.29
N VAL A 23 32.32 -18.25 -6.54
CA VAL A 23 31.67 -17.51 -5.44
C VAL A 23 30.60 -16.54 -5.97
N GLY A 24 30.83 -15.87 -7.10
CA GLY A 24 29.80 -15.02 -7.75
C GLY A 24 28.58 -15.81 -8.23
N GLN A 25 28.72 -17.12 -8.44
CA GLN A 25 27.64 -18.01 -8.85
C GLN A 25 26.82 -18.55 -7.66
N LEU A 26 27.35 -18.49 -6.43
CA LEU A 26 26.64 -18.87 -5.20
C LEU A 26 25.67 -17.77 -4.73
N ASP A 27 25.97 -16.50 -4.98
CA ASP A 27 25.06 -15.38 -4.66
C ASP A 27 23.87 -15.26 -5.62
N SER A 28 23.95 -15.86 -6.81
CA SER A 28 22.84 -15.87 -7.78
C SER A 28 21.61 -16.69 -7.33
N GLY A 29 21.73 -17.46 -6.24
CA GLY A 29 20.65 -18.29 -5.69
C GLY A 29 20.02 -17.78 -4.39
N ALA A 30 20.65 -16.81 -3.70
CA ALA A 30 20.14 -16.21 -2.47
C ALA A 30 19.18 -15.04 -2.75
N ASP A 31 19.34 -14.38 -3.89
CA ASP A 31 18.40 -13.40 -4.42
C ASP A 31 17.27 -14.06 -5.21
N ARG A 32 16.79 -15.21 -4.75
CA ARG A 32 15.34 -15.44 -4.84
C ARG A 32 14.70 -14.47 -3.85
N GLU A 33 14.77 -13.19 -4.18
CA GLU A 33 13.78 -12.21 -3.76
C GLU A 33 12.47 -12.95 -3.96
N VAL A 34 11.79 -13.26 -2.86
CA VAL A 34 10.48 -13.89 -2.88
C VAL A 34 9.65 -12.92 -3.69
N SER A 35 9.60 -13.16 -5.01
CA SER A 35 9.01 -12.32 -6.03
C SER A 35 7.52 -12.45 -5.83
N THR A 36 7.07 -11.87 -4.73
CA THR A 36 5.70 -11.95 -4.31
C THR A 36 4.99 -11.06 -5.32
N PRO A 37 3.98 -11.58 -6.01
CA PRO A 37 3.43 -10.95 -7.20
C PRO A 37 3.04 -9.49 -6.90
N THR A 38 3.59 -8.57 -7.68
CA THR A 38 3.19 -7.16 -7.69
C THR A 38 2.06 -6.98 -8.68
N SER A 39 1.04 -6.22 -8.29
CA SER A 39 -0.07 -5.86 -9.18
C SER A 39 0.10 -4.42 -9.67
N VAL A 40 -0.53 -4.04 -10.77
CA VAL A 40 -0.51 -2.62 -11.17
C VAL A 40 -1.53 -1.85 -10.33
N VAL A 41 -1.04 -0.97 -9.45
CA VAL A 41 -1.84 -0.14 -8.54
C VAL A 41 -1.74 1.32 -8.97
N ASP A 42 -2.88 2.00 -9.11
CA ASP A 42 -2.91 3.43 -9.38
C ASP A 42 -2.72 4.23 -8.09
N HIS A 43 -1.51 4.74 -7.87
CA HIS A 43 -1.14 5.52 -6.68
C HIS A 43 -1.96 6.81 -6.54
N SER A 44 -2.39 7.41 -7.66
CA SER A 44 -3.27 8.57 -7.62
C SER A 44 -4.63 8.22 -7.02
N ALA A 45 -5.15 7.01 -7.27
CA ALA A 45 -6.39 6.54 -6.65
C ALA A 45 -6.24 6.39 -5.13
N LEU A 46 -5.10 5.86 -4.67
CA LEU A 46 -4.81 5.72 -3.24
C LEU A 46 -4.67 7.08 -2.55
N LYS A 47 -3.94 8.02 -3.17
CA LYS A 47 -3.79 9.38 -2.65
C LYS A 47 -5.12 10.10 -2.57
N VAL A 48 -5.95 10.05 -3.62
CA VAL A 48 -7.30 10.64 -3.59
C VAL A 48 -8.16 10.03 -2.48
N ASN A 49 -8.07 8.72 -2.29
CA ASN A 49 -8.78 8.05 -1.21
C ASN A 49 -8.33 8.56 0.17
N GLN A 50 -7.02 8.59 0.43
CA GLN A 50 -6.47 9.11 1.68
C GLN A 50 -6.82 10.59 1.90
N THR A 51 -6.68 11.43 0.87
CA THR A 51 -7.02 12.85 0.93
C THR A 51 -8.52 13.04 1.20
N GLY A 52 -9.39 12.26 0.59
CA GLY A 52 -10.84 12.32 0.82
C GLY A 52 -11.21 11.96 2.26
N ILE A 53 -10.59 10.93 2.83
CA ILE A 53 -10.78 10.53 4.22
C ILE A 53 -10.35 11.66 5.16
N VAL A 54 -9.13 12.17 4.99
CA VAL A 54 -8.58 13.25 5.84
C VAL A 54 -9.40 14.53 5.70
N ALA A 55 -9.77 14.92 4.48
CA ALA A 55 -10.60 16.10 4.24
C ALA A 55 -11.97 15.96 4.91
N THR A 56 -12.59 14.78 4.89
CA THR A 56 -13.88 14.54 5.55
C THR A 56 -13.75 14.68 7.07
N VAL A 57 -12.69 14.12 7.67
CA VAL A 57 -12.41 14.29 9.10
C VAL A 57 -12.19 15.76 9.46
N LEU A 58 -11.43 16.50 8.65
CA LEU A 58 -11.21 17.94 8.86
C LEU A 58 -12.49 18.75 8.77
N VAL A 59 -13.34 18.47 7.77
CA VAL A 59 -14.66 19.11 7.62
C VAL A 59 -15.53 18.79 8.83
N ALA A 60 -15.60 17.54 9.26
CA ALA A 60 -16.37 17.14 10.44
C ALA A 60 -15.88 17.86 11.70
N PHE A 61 -14.57 17.88 11.94
CA PHE A 61 -13.97 18.49 13.11
C PHE A 61 -14.13 20.02 13.13
N LEU A 62 -13.62 20.72 12.10
CA LEU A 62 -13.67 22.19 12.04
C LEU A 62 -15.10 22.69 11.91
N GLY A 63 -15.90 22.03 11.09
CA GLY A 63 -17.30 22.38 10.89
C GLY A 63 -18.15 22.14 12.13
N SER A 64 -17.80 21.20 13.00
CA SER A 64 -18.52 20.99 14.27
C SER A 64 -18.47 22.19 15.22
N VAL A 65 -17.44 23.04 15.10
CA VAL A 65 -17.32 24.29 15.88
C VAL A 65 -18.46 25.24 15.53
N LEU A 66 -18.83 25.30 14.26
CA LEU A 66 -19.90 26.16 13.76
C LEU A 66 -21.27 25.47 13.80
N TRP A 67 -21.33 24.19 13.44
CA TRP A 67 -22.55 23.40 13.34
C TRP A 67 -22.29 21.95 13.78
N ARG A 68 -22.54 21.68 15.06
CA ARG A 68 -22.32 20.37 15.72
C ARG A 68 -22.81 19.14 14.93
N PRO A 69 -23.97 19.16 14.23
CA PRO A 69 -24.42 18.02 13.43
C PRO A 69 -23.43 17.50 12.38
N LEU A 70 -22.42 18.30 11.97
CA LEU A 70 -21.36 17.83 11.06
C LEU A 70 -20.54 16.65 11.62
N LEU A 71 -20.55 16.43 12.94
CA LEU A 71 -19.91 15.27 13.56
C LEU A 71 -20.49 13.94 13.06
N VAL A 72 -21.71 13.92 12.51
CA VAL A 72 -22.31 12.71 11.90
C VAL A 72 -21.48 12.16 10.73
N LEU A 73 -20.62 12.99 10.12
CA LEU A 73 -19.71 12.54 9.07
C LEU A 73 -18.70 11.49 9.57
N ILE A 74 -18.37 11.50 10.86
CA ILE A 74 -17.42 10.55 11.46
C ILE A 74 -17.95 9.10 11.42
N PRO A 75 -19.15 8.77 11.98
CA PRO A 75 -19.71 7.43 11.87
C PRO A 75 -19.99 7.01 10.43
N LEU A 76 -20.45 7.94 9.57
CA LEU A 76 -20.66 7.65 8.15
C LEU A 76 -19.34 7.29 7.45
N LEU A 77 -18.26 8.02 7.74
CA LEU A 77 -16.94 7.75 7.20
C LEU A 77 -16.42 6.39 7.69
N ALA A 78 -16.63 6.03 8.95
CA ALA A 78 -16.26 4.71 9.47
C ALA A 78 -16.92 3.58 8.68
N ILE A 79 -18.22 3.70 8.38
CA ILE A 79 -18.95 2.74 7.53
C ILE A 79 -18.31 2.65 6.14
N VAL A 80 -18.04 3.81 5.51
CA VAL A 80 -17.40 3.86 4.19
C VAL A 80 -16.02 3.20 4.18
N LEU A 81 -15.20 3.43 5.21
CA LEU A 81 -13.87 2.84 5.34
C LEU A 81 -13.95 1.32 5.46
N LEU A 82 -14.81 0.81 6.35
CA LEU A 82 -15.01 -0.61 6.57
C LEU A 82 -15.51 -1.31 5.30
N LEU A 83 -16.56 -0.77 4.67
CA LEU A 83 -17.07 -1.29 3.41
C LEU A 83 -16.02 -1.25 2.29
N GLY A 84 -15.29 -0.15 2.18
CA GLY A 84 -14.24 0.04 1.17
C GLY A 84 -13.03 -0.88 1.36
N THR A 85 -12.76 -1.32 2.59
CA THR A 85 -11.69 -2.28 2.90
C THR A 85 -12.04 -3.69 2.43
N PHE A 86 -13.27 -4.16 2.67
CA PHE A 86 -13.69 -5.51 2.26
C PHE A 86 -14.15 -5.58 0.79
N ALA A 87 -14.75 -4.50 0.29
CA ALA A 87 -15.22 -4.40 -1.07
C ALA A 87 -14.64 -3.14 -1.73
N PRO A 88 -13.52 -3.26 -2.48
CA PRO A 88 -12.90 -2.11 -3.15
C PRO A 88 -13.84 -1.34 -4.09
N ARG A 89 -14.88 -2.02 -4.61
CA ARG A 89 -15.95 -1.41 -5.41
C ARG A 89 -16.81 -0.42 -4.62
N LEU A 90 -16.90 -0.57 -3.30
CA LEU A 90 -17.63 0.30 -2.39
C LEU A 90 -16.78 1.44 -1.81
N ALA A 91 -15.47 1.46 -2.09
CA ALA A 91 -14.59 2.53 -1.63
C ALA A 91 -14.97 3.88 -2.29
N LEU A 92 -15.72 4.70 -1.57
CA LEU A 92 -16.38 5.90 -2.08
C LEU A 92 -15.41 6.86 -2.78
N PHE A 93 -14.26 7.15 -2.17
CA PHE A 93 -13.30 8.08 -2.75
C PHE A 93 -12.52 7.49 -3.94
N LYS A 94 -12.27 6.17 -3.96
CA LYS A 94 -11.75 5.49 -5.15
C LYS A 94 -12.78 5.54 -6.28
N GLN A 95 -14.06 5.34 -6.00
CA GLN A 95 -15.13 5.52 -7.00
C GLN A 95 -15.20 6.94 -7.51
N LEU A 96 -15.11 7.94 -6.62
CA LEU A 96 -15.06 9.35 -6.99
C LEU A 96 -13.88 9.62 -7.93
N TYR A 97 -12.70 9.06 -7.65
CA TYR A 97 -11.55 9.14 -8.54
C TYR A 97 -11.84 8.54 -9.93
N PHE A 98 -12.26 7.27 -10.00
CA PHE A 98 -12.43 6.57 -11.28
C PHE A 98 -13.61 7.07 -12.11
N LYS A 99 -14.71 7.50 -11.47
CA LYS A 99 -15.94 7.93 -12.16
C LYS A 99 -15.95 9.43 -12.47
N VAL A 100 -15.22 10.25 -11.73
CA VAL A 100 -15.31 11.71 -11.85
C VAL A 100 -13.95 12.37 -12.10
N LEU A 101 -12.96 12.20 -11.23
CA LEU A 101 -11.71 12.97 -11.32
C LEU A 101 -10.84 12.53 -12.48
N LYS A 102 -10.73 11.22 -12.72
CA LYS A 102 -9.96 10.65 -13.82
C LYS A 102 -10.58 10.98 -15.19
N PRO A 103 -11.89 10.77 -15.45
CA PRO A 103 -12.50 11.14 -16.73
C PRO A 103 -12.47 12.64 -17.02
N ARG A 104 -12.55 13.49 -15.99
CA ARG A 104 -12.46 14.95 -16.13
C ARG A 104 -11.02 15.47 -16.24
N GLY A 105 -10.01 14.61 -16.17
CA GLY A 105 -8.60 15.00 -16.25
C GLY A 105 -8.08 15.81 -15.06
N VAL A 106 -8.83 15.89 -13.96
CA VAL A 106 -8.47 16.67 -12.75
C VAL A 106 -7.27 16.06 -12.04
N VAL A 107 -7.20 14.71 -12.01
CA VAL A 107 -6.08 13.98 -11.41
C VAL A 107 -5.53 13.02 -12.45
N LYS A 108 -4.22 13.11 -12.68
CA LYS A 108 -3.51 12.24 -13.63
C LYS A 108 -3.29 10.85 -13.01
N PRO A 109 -3.63 9.75 -13.70
CA PRO A 109 -3.33 8.40 -13.24
C PRO A 109 -1.83 8.16 -13.07
N HIS A 110 -1.47 7.40 -12.05
CA HIS A 110 -0.08 7.02 -11.79
C HIS A 110 0.01 5.52 -11.45
N PRO A 111 -0.11 4.64 -12.47
CA PRO A 111 0.00 3.20 -12.27
C PRO A 111 1.45 2.80 -11.98
N VAL A 112 1.65 2.11 -10.86
CA VAL A 112 2.94 1.61 -10.38
C VAL A 112 2.78 0.12 -10.02
N GLN A 113 3.83 -0.69 -10.24
CA GLN A 113 3.85 -2.06 -9.75
C GLN A 113 3.97 -2.05 -8.24
N ASP A 114 2.91 -2.45 -7.55
CA ASP A 114 2.82 -2.38 -6.10
C ASP A 114 1.73 -3.34 -5.58
N ARG A 115 1.62 -3.43 -4.26
CA ARG A 115 0.68 -4.26 -3.54
C ARG A 115 -0.39 -3.42 -2.85
N PRO A 116 -1.68 -3.62 -3.15
CA PRO A 116 -2.75 -2.87 -2.52
C PRO A 116 -3.05 -3.35 -1.08
N GLU A 117 -2.57 -4.53 -0.67
CA GLU A 117 -2.93 -5.19 0.59
C GLU A 117 -2.53 -4.38 1.84
N PRO A 118 -1.28 -3.85 1.97
CA PRO A 118 -0.88 -3.11 3.15
C PRO A 118 -1.72 -1.85 3.37
N HIS A 119 -2.09 -1.17 2.28
CA HIS A 119 -2.92 0.02 2.34
C HIS A 119 -4.37 -0.31 2.73
N ASN A 120 -4.96 -1.35 2.15
CA ASN A 120 -6.32 -1.78 2.50
C ASN A 120 -6.40 -2.25 3.96
N PHE A 121 -5.36 -2.93 4.46
CA PHE A 121 -5.24 -3.32 5.86
C PHE A 121 -5.21 -2.10 6.79
N ALA A 122 -4.32 -1.14 6.52
CA ALA A 122 -4.22 0.09 7.31
C ALA A 122 -5.53 0.90 7.29
N GLN A 123 -6.19 0.99 6.13
CA GLN A 123 -7.50 1.62 6.00
C GLN A 123 -8.56 0.90 6.85
N GLY A 124 -8.54 -0.44 6.84
CA GLY A 124 -9.46 -1.26 7.63
C GLY A 124 -9.30 -1.02 9.12
N LEU A 125 -8.05 -1.04 9.60
CA LEU A 125 -7.71 -0.73 10.98
C LEU A 125 -8.18 0.68 11.37
N GLY A 126 -7.89 1.67 10.51
CA GLY A 126 -8.39 3.03 10.68
C GLY A 126 -9.91 3.11 10.75
N GLY A 127 -10.62 2.35 9.90
CA GLY A 127 -12.08 2.23 9.93
C GLY A 127 -12.61 1.63 11.23
N VAL A 128 -11.95 0.61 11.78
CA VAL A 128 -12.30 0.02 13.09
C VAL A 128 -12.14 1.05 14.21
N PHE A 129 -10.97 1.70 14.30
CA PHE A 129 -10.74 2.73 15.32
C PHE A 129 -11.70 3.90 15.18
N LEU A 130 -12.00 4.34 13.96
CA LEU A 130 -12.97 5.41 13.71
C LEU A 130 -14.40 4.97 14.10
N GLY A 131 -14.76 3.71 13.85
CA GLY A 131 -16.03 3.13 14.28
C GLY A 131 -16.16 3.08 15.80
N VAL A 132 -15.12 2.63 16.50
CA VAL A 132 -15.07 2.65 17.97
C VAL A 132 -15.16 4.09 18.48
N ALA A 133 -14.38 5.02 17.94
CA ALA A 133 -14.43 6.43 18.29
C ALA A 133 -15.83 7.03 18.06
N SER A 134 -16.53 6.61 17.02
CA SER A 134 -17.90 7.04 16.74
C SER A 134 -18.87 6.64 17.85
N VAL A 135 -18.71 5.45 18.45
CA VAL A 135 -19.54 5.02 19.60
C VAL A 135 -19.35 5.96 20.78
N PHE A 136 -18.14 6.48 21.01
CA PHE A 136 -17.86 7.47 22.06
C PHE A 136 -18.22 8.91 21.67
N LEU A 137 -18.35 9.20 20.38
CA LEU A 137 -18.75 10.51 19.87
C LEU A 137 -20.27 10.74 19.97
N ILE A 138 -21.07 9.71 19.70
CA ILE A 138 -22.54 9.74 19.75
C ILE A 138 -23.13 10.13 21.14
N PRO A 139 -22.56 9.73 22.30
CA PRO A 139 -23.08 10.15 23.60
C PRO A 139 -22.86 11.64 23.93
N VAL A 140 -22.21 12.44 23.08
CA VAL A 140 -21.78 13.81 23.45
C VAL A 140 -22.80 14.93 23.12
N PRO A 141 -23.90 14.73 22.35
CA PRO A 141 -25.01 15.69 22.41
C PRO A 141 -26.42 15.10 22.12
N PHE A 142 -26.91 14.16 22.93
CA PHE A 142 -28.36 13.93 23.07
C PHE A 142 -28.86 14.08 24.52
N ILE A 143 -27.97 14.35 25.48
CA ILE A 143 -28.28 14.51 26.92
C ILE A 143 -27.54 15.74 27.50
N GLY A 144 -27.32 16.78 26.69
CA GLY A 144 -26.64 18.01 27.12
C GLY A 144 -27.25 19.24 26.48
#